data_AF-A0A4Y6RSF5-F1
#
_entry.id   AF-A0A4Y6RSF5-F1
#
_cell.length_a   1.000
_cell.length_b   1.000
_cell.length_c   1.000
_cell.angle_alpha   90.00
_cell.angle_beta   90.00
_cell.angle_gamma   90.00
#
_symmetry.space_group_name_H-M   'P 1'
#
loop_
_entity.id
_entity.type
_entity.pdbx_description
1 polymer ?
#
loop_
_entity_poly.entity_id
_entity_poly.type
_entity_poly.pdbx_seq_one_letter_code
_entity_poly.pdbx_strand_id
1 'polypeptide(L)'
;MNVFFGVAAFLSAAVFLIHTFLGGRTIAVPLLKAQDLHPVPKLTSYYCWHIVTITLAIVSGMFVYAAYSQSGTDLGWAATLLTLGYCLLGLWVPVAKSQTYKNMPQGWLFLPIVIMGVLGGST
;
A
#
# COMPACT_ATOMS: atom_id res chain seq x y z
N MET A 1 23.27 5.83 -5.71
CA MET A 1 21.81 5.85 -5.79
C MET A 1 21.34 4.45 -6.13
N ASN A 2 20.52 3.85 -5.27
CA ASN A 2 19.97 2.53 -5.51
C ASN A 2 18.72 2.67 -6.41
N VAL A 3 18.87 2.29 -7.68
CA VAL A 3 17.82 2.48 -8.70
C VAL A 3 16.58 1.65 -8.38
N PHE A 4 16.75 0.43 -7.84
CA PHE A 4 15.62 -0.43 -7.50
C PHE A 4 14.77 0.16 -6.37
N PHE A 5 15.39 0.69 -5.31
CA PHE A 5 14.66 1.45 -4.29
C PHE A 5 14.02 2.73 -4.86
N GLY A 6 14.66 3.39 -5.82
CA GLY A 6 14.07 4.52 -6.53
C GLY A 6 12.78 4.14 -7.29
N VAL A 7 12.77 3.00 -7.97
CA VAL A 7 11.56 2.47 -8.64
C VAL A 7 10.49 2.06 -7.61
N ALA A 8 10.89 1.40 -6.51
CA ALA A 8 9.98 1.06 -5.42
C ALA A 8 9.33 2.31 -4.80
N ALA A 9 10.09 3.40 -4.63
CA ALA A 9 9.61 4.68 -4.15
C ALA A 9 8.55 5.28 -5.09
N PHE A 10 8.82 5.28 -6.40
CA PHE A 10 7.87 5.78 -7.40
C PHE A 10 6.57 4.96 -7.42
N LEU A 11 6.68 3.64 -7.45
CA LEU A 11 5.52 2.75 -7.49
C LEU A 11 4.68 2.86 -6.20
N SER A 12 5.32 2.90 -5.03
CA SER A 12 4.61 3.10 -3.75
C SER A 12 3.96 4.48 -3.65
N ALA A 13 4.59 5.54 -4.19
CA ALA A 13 3.97 6.86 -4.30
C ALA A 13 2.73 6.82 -5.21
N ALA A 14 2.80 6.12 -6.34
CA ALA A 14 1.65 5.94 -7.22
C ALA A 14 0.50 5.22 -6.52
N VAL A 15 0.78 4.16 -5.75
CA VAL A 15 -0.22 3.45 -4.94
C VAL A 15 -0.81 4.35 -3.85
N PHE A 16 0.02 5.15 -3.17
CA PHE A 16 -0.44 6.15 -2.20
C PHE A 16 -1.43 7.15 -2.84
N LEU A 17 -1.12 7.68 -4.02
CA LEU A 17 -1.98 8.63 -4.74
C LEU A 17 -3.28 7.95 -5.21
N ILE A 18 -3.20 6.74 -5.76
CA ILE A 18 -4.36 5.95 -6.16
C ILE A 18 -5.27 5.69 -4.97
N HIS A 19 -4.72 5.24 -3.84
CA HIS A 19 -5.47 5.03 -2.60
C HIS A 19 -6.17 6.31 -2.17
N THR A 20 -5.43 7.40 -2.03
CA THR A 20 -5.95 8.68 -1.52
C THR A 20 -7.08 9.25 -2.39
N PHE A 21 -6.87 9.34 -3.70
CA PHE A 21 -7.80 10.06 -4.58
C PHE A 21 -8.82 9.14 -5.24
N LEU A 22 -8.35 8.13 -5.98
CA LEU A 22 -9.25 7.24 -6.71
C LEU A 22 -10.02 6.35 -5.73
N GLY A 23 -9.32 5.71 -4.81
CA GLY A 23 -9.93 4.91 -3.76
C GLY A 23 -10.77 5.74 -2.80
N GLY A 24 -10.38 7.00 -2.53
CA GLY A 24 -11.21 7.92 -1.76
C GLY A 24 -12.58 8.12 -2.40
N ARG A 25 -12.61 8.34 -3.72
CA ARG A 25 -13.85 8.51 -4.50
C ARG A 25 -14.66 7.21 -4.62
N THR A 26 -14.02 6.06 -4.84
CA THR A 26 -14.71 4.81 -5.19
C THR A 26 -14.99 3.89 -3.99
N ILE A 27 -14.27 4.06 -2.87
CA ILE A 27 -14.38 3.20 -1.67
C ILE A 27 -14.78 4.02 -0.44
N ALA A 28 -14.00 5.02 -0.05
CA ALA A 28 -14.21 5.73 1.22
C ALA A 28 -15.49 6.56 1.23
N VAL A 29 -15.78 7.30 0.15
CA VAL A 29 -17.01 8.09 0.04
C VAL A 29 -18.27 7.20 0.03
N PRO A 30 -18.34 6.12 -0.78
CA PRO A 30 -19.46 5.18 -0.71
C PRO A 30 -19.64 4.52 0.67
N LEU A 31 -18.56 4.15 1.36
CA LEU A 31 -18.61 3.62 2.73
C LEU A 31 -19.32 4.58 3.69
N LEU A 32 -19.00 5.88 3.62
CA LEU A 32 -19.62 6.89 4.47
C LEU A 32 -21.09 7.15 4.09
N LYS A 33 -21.44 7.02 2.81
CA LYS A 33 -22.81 7.21 2.30
C LYS A 33 -23.75 6.02 2.56
N ALA A 34 -23.22 4.83 2.86
CA ALA A 34 -24.01 3.63 3.15
C ALA A 34 -24.97 3.87 4.32
N GLN A 35 -26.28 3.65 4.15
CA GLN A 35 -27.30 3.92 5.17
C GLN A 35 -27.57 2.70 6.08
N ASP A 36 -27.16 1.53 5.64
CA ASP A 36 -27.40 0.22 6.24
C ASP A 36 -26.27 -0.25 7.18
N LEU A 37 -25.17 0.51 7.26
CA LEU A 37 -24.04 0.18 8.12
C LEU A 37 -24.08 0.95 9.46
N HIS A 38 -24.01 0.20 10.57
CA HIS A 38 -23.96 0.76 11.92
C HIS A 38 -22.81 1.80 12.06
N PRO A 39 -23.00 2.92 12.77
CA PRO A 39 -22.02 4.02 12.81
C PRO A 39 -20.62 3.60 13.26
N VAL A 40 -20.51 2.74 14.27
CA VAL A 40 -19.22 2.30 14.83
C VAL A 40 -18.32 1.60 13.80
N PRO A 41 -18.70 0.45 13.20
CA PRO A 41 -17.85 -0.22 12.21
C PRO A 41 -17.60 0.64 10.95
N LYS A 42 -18.53 1.53 10.58
CA LYS A 42 -18.36 2.49 9.49
C LYS A 42 -17.22 3.47 9.76
N LEU A 43 -17.28 4.16 10.90
CA LEU A 43 -16.28 5.16 11.27
C LEU A 43 -14.93 4.52 11.60
N THR A 44 -14.91 3.33 12.19
CA THR A 44 -13.66 2.56 12.39
C THR A 44 -13.01 2.20 11.06
N SER A 45 -13.80 1.73 10.07
CA SER A 45 -13.27 1.44 8.74
C SER A 45 -12.73 2.69 8.04
N TYR A 46 -13.39 3.85 8.22
CA TYR A 46 -12.91 5.13 7.72
C TYR A 46 -11.64 5.63 8.44
N TYR A 47 -11.47 5.33 9.73
CA TYR A 47 -10.23 5.58 10.44
C TYR A 47 -9.08 4.69 9.93
N CYS A 48 -9.34 3.38 9.77
CA CYS A 48 -8.37 2.44 9.19
C CYS A 48 -7.94 2.85 7.78
N TRP A 49 -8.85 3.41 6.98
CA TRP A 49 -8.54 3.98 5.67
C TRP A 49 -7.44 5.04 5.74
N HIS A 50 -7.53 5.98 6.69
CA HIS A 50 -6.52 7.03 6.87
C HIS A 50 -5.20 6.53 7.45
N ILE A 51 -5.23 5.52 8.33
CA ILE A 51 -4.01 4.83 8.78
C ILE A 51 -3.26 4.27 7.56
N VAL A 52 -3.96 3.62 6.62
CA VAL A 52 -3.35 3.10 5.39
C VAL A 52 -2.78 4.25 4.54
N THR A 53 -3.52 5.35 4.36
CA THR A 53 -3.03 6.54 3.66
C THR A 53 -1.70 7.05 4.22
N ILE A 54 -1.64 7.23 5.54
CA ILE A 54 -0.42 7.69 6.24
C ILE A 54 0.71 6.69 6.06
N THR A 55 0.42 5.40 6.23
CA THR A 55 1.45 4.35 6.16
C THR A 55 2.02 4.21 4.75
N LEU A 56 1.20 4.33 3.71
CA LEU A 56 1.68 4.30 2.31
C LEU A 56 2.59 5.51 1.99
N ALA A 57 2.26 6.70 2.51
CA ALA A 57 3.13 7.87 2.37
C ALA A 57 4.48 7.66 3.06
N ILE A 58 4.48 7.10 4.27
CA ILE A 58 5.70 6.79 5.02
C ILE A 58 6.53 5.74 4.28
N VAL A 59 5.93 4.64 3.80
CA VAL A 59 6.62 3.60 3.02
C VAL A 59 7.27 4.18 1.77
N SER A 60 6.59 5.08 1.06
CA SER A 60 7.19 5.78 -0.07
C SER A 60 8.40 6.62 0.35
N GLY A 61 8.29 7.39 1.44
CA GLY A 61 9.40 8.15 2.01
C GLY A 61 10.59 7.29 2.45
N MET A 62 10.32 6.10 3.01
CA MET A 62 11.34 5.12 3.39
C MET A 62 12.12 4.64 2.16
N PHE A 63 11.43 4.29 1.07
CA PHE A 63 12.09 3.92 -0.18
C PHE A 63 12.85 5.09 -0.82
N VAL A 64 12.33 6.33 -0.76
CA VAL A 64 13.08 7.52 -1.21
C VAL A 64 14.38 7.65 -0.45
N TYR A 65 14.33 7.58 0.89
CA TYR A 65 15.54 7.67 1.70
C TYR A 65 16.54 6.55 1.38
N ALA A 66 16.06 5.30 1.26
CA ALA A 66 16.87 4.15 0.89
C ALA A 66 17.50 4.26 -0.50
N ALA A 67 16.86 4.97 -1.44
CA ALA A 67 17.40 5.19 -2.78
C ALA A 67 18.62 6.12 -2.78
N TYR A 68 18.67 7.11 -1.89
CA TYR A 68 19.70 8.16 -1.87
C TYR A 68 20.76 7.99 -0.77
N SER A 69 20.45 7.29 0.33
CA SER A 69 21.36 7.09 1.45
C SER A 69 22.04 5.72 1.41
N GLN A 70 23.38 5.71 1.51
CA GLN A 70 24.16 4.46 1.59
C GLN A 70 23.86 3.66 2.87
N SER A 71 23.41 4.32 3.94
CA SER A 71 22.97 3.68 5.18
C SER A 71 21.46 3.41 5.23
N GLY A 72 20.74 3.63 4.12
CA GLY A 72 19.29 3.50 4.06
C GLY A 72 18.76 2.08 3.82
N THR A 73 19.64 1.09 3.62
CA THR A 73 19.26 -0.28 3.24
C THR A 73 18.31 -0.94 4.25
N ASP A 74 18.55 -0.76 5.56
CA ASP A 74 17.69 -1.32 6.61
C ASP A 74 16.26 -0.75 6.53
N LEU A 75 16.14 0.53 6.21
CA LEU A 75 14.86 1.19 6.02
C LEU A 75 14.16 0.71 4.73
N GLY A 76 14.93 0.44 3.67
CA GLY A 76 14.44 -0.20 2.45
C GLY A 76 13.89 -1.60 2.71
N TRP A 77 14.55 -2.41 3.55
CA TRP A 77 14.04 -3.72 3.96
C TRP A 77 12.77 -3.62 4.80
N ALA A 78 12.71 -2.69 5.76
CA ALA A 78 11.51 -2.46 6.55
C ALA A 78 10.31 -2.08 5.67
N ALA A 79 10.51 -1.19 4.70
CA ALA A 79 9.47 -0.81 3.73
C ALA A 79 9.04 -1.98 2.83
N THR A 80 10.01 -2.82 2.42
CA THR A 80 9.76 -4.02 1.61
C THR A 80 8.91 -5.04 2.37
N LEU A 81 9.21 -5.28 3.66
CA LEU A 81 8.45 -6.22 4.50
C LEU A 81 7.02 -5.74 4.77
N LEU A 82 6.82 -4.45 5.02
CA LEU A 82 5.47 -3.87 5.15
C LEU A 82 4.67 -4.04 3.87
N THR A 83 5.28 -3.70 2.73
CA THR A 83 4.68 -3.83 1.40
C THR A 83 4.35 -5.30 1.08
N LEU A 84 5.22 -6.25 1.46
CA LEU A 84 4.96 -7.68 1.34
C LEU A 84 3.74 -8.10 2.16
N GLY A 85 3.62 -7.62 3.39
CA GLY A 85 2.43 -7.85 4.22
C GLY A 85 1.14 -7.36 3.54
N TYR A 86 1.16 -6.16 2.96
CA TYR A 86 0.01 -5.62 2.21
C TYR A 86 -0.31 -6.41 0.95
N CYS A 87 0.73 -6.86 0.23
CA CYS A 87 0.60 -7.70 -0.95
C CYS A 87 -0.09 -9.03 -0.61
N LEU A 88 0.44 -9.75 0.39
CA LEU A 88 -0.10 -11.03 0.83
C LEU A 88 -1.54 -10.89 1.34
N LEU A 89 -1.83 -9.87 2.15
CA LEU A 89 -3.18 -9.58 2.63
C LEU A 89 -4.14 -9.28 1.46
N GLY A 90 -3.71 -8.43 0.52
CA GLY A 90 -4.51 -8.03 -0.65
C GLY A 90 -4.77 -9.15 -1.64
N LEU A 91 -3.89 -10.15 -1.72
CA LEU A 91 -4.09 -11.37 -2.50
C LEU A 91 -4.97 -12.38 -1.74
N TRP A 92 -4.82 -12.49 -0.43
CA TRP A 92 -5.58 -13.47 0.35
C TRP A 92 -7.05 -13.08 0.55
N VAL A 93 -7.35 -11.82 0.86
CA VAL A 93 -8.71 -11.37 1.24
C VAL A 93 -9.76 -11.67 0.16
N PRO A 94 -9.54 -11.40 -1.14
CA PRO A 94 -10.55 -11.68 -2.16
C PRO A 94 -10.93 -13.16 -2.20
N VAL A 95 -9.95 -14.06 -2.13
CA VAL A 95 -10.19 -15.51 -2.10
C VAL A 95 -10.93 -15.91 -0.81
N ALA A 96 -10.45 -15.43 0.34
CA ALA A 96 -11.01 -15.78 1.65
C ALA A 96 -12.45 -15.26 1.87
N LYS A 97 -12.87 -14.24 1.12
CA LYS A 97 -14.21 -13.64 1.20
C LYS A 97 -15.07 -13.91 -0.04
N SER A 98 -14.70 -14.91 -0.84
CA SER A 98 -15.42 -15.31 -2.06
C SER A 98 -15.68 -14.14 -3.01
N GLN A 99 -14.73 -13.22 -3.09
CA GLN A 99 -14.73 -12.08 -4.01
C GLN A 99 -13.81 -12.36 -5.21
N THR A 100 -13.96 -11.55 -6.26
CA THR A 100 -13.10 -11.62 -7.44
C THR A 100 -12.06 -10.51 -7.43
N TYR A 101 -10.89 -10.75 -8.04
CA TYR A 101 -9.87 -9.72 -8.23
C TYR A 101 -10.30 -8.60 -9.18
N LYS A 102 -11.37 -8.79 -9.96
CA LYS A 102 -11.99 -7.70 -10.72
C LYS A 102 -12.57 -6.63 -9.80
N ASN A 103 -13.10 -7.04 -8.64
CA ASN A 103 -13.70 -6.13 -7.66
C ASN A 103 -12.66 -5.66 -6.63
N MET A 104 -11.65 -6.48 -6.33
CA MET A 104 -10.61 -6.20 -5.34
C MET A 104 -9.20 -6.44 -5.91
N PRO A 105 -8.73 -5.62 -6.89
CA PRO A 105 -7.44 -5.84 -7.57
C PRO A 105 -6.21 -5.35 -6.79
N GLN A 106 -6.39 -4.66 -5.65
CA GLN A 106 -5.34 -3.86 -5.02
C GLN A 106 -4.09 -4.64 -4.61
N GLY A 107 -4.20 -5.92 -4.28
CA GLY A 107 -3.05 -6.77 -3.91
C GLY A 107 -1.97 -6.80 -5.00
N TRP A 108 -2.39 -6.80 -6.27
CA TRP A 108 -1.48 -6.84 -7.42
C TRP A 108 -0.61 -5.60 -7.57
N LEU A 109 -1.06 -4.44 -7.06
CA LEU A 109 -0.29 -3.20 -7.13
C LEU A 109 0.96 -3.24 -6.25
N PHE A 110 0.95 -4.06 -5.19
CA PHE A 110 2.07 -4.17 -4.25
C PHE A 110 3.15 -5.15 -4.71
N LEU A 111 2.81 -6.14 -5.54
CA LEU A 111 3.76 -7.15 -6.03
C LEU A 111 5.01 -6.54 -6.72
N PRO A 112 4.89 -5.61 -7.70
CA PRO A 112 6.08 -5.03 -8.32
C PRO A 112 6.92 -4.20 -7.33
N ILE A 113 6.30 -3.56 -6.33
CA ILE A 113 7.01 -2.82 -5.28
C ILE A 113 7.87 -3.77 -4.45
N VAL A 114 7.31 -4.93 -4.06
CA VAL A 114 8.06 -5.97 -3.32
C VAL A 114 9.24 -6.47 -4.13
N ILE A 115 9.05 -6.77 -5.41
CA ILE A 115 10.14 -7.25 -6.28
C ILE A 115 11.26 -6.21 -6.35
N MET A 116 10.94 -4.94 -6.57
CA MET A 116 11.93 -3.86 -6.60
C MET A 116 12.61 -3.65 -5.24
N GLY A 117 11.86 -3.75 -4.14
CA GLY A 117 12.40 -3.65 -2.78
C GLY A 117 13.42 -4.76 -2.46
N VAL A 118 13.10 -6.01 -2.82
CA VAL A 118 14.01 -7.15 -2.63
C VAL A 118 15.28 -7.00 -3.47
N LEU A 119 15.16 -6.59 -4.74
CA LEU A 119 16.32 -6.34 -5.60
C LEU A 119 17.19 -5.20 -5.05
N GLY A 120 16.57 -4.11 -4.59
CA GLY A 120 17.29 -2.99 -3.98
C GLY A 120 18.03 -3.38 -2.69
N GLY A 121 17.43 -4.20 -1.83
CA GLY A 121 18.07 -4.64 -0.59
C GLY A 121 19.16 -5.69 -0.77
N SER A 122 19.27 -6.28 -1.97
CA SER A 122 20.22 -7.34 -2.31
C SER A 122 21.38 -6.87 -3.19
N THR A 123 21.43 -5.58 -3.53
CA THR A 123 22.44 -4.94 -4.41
C THR A 123 23.09 -3.74 -3.74
#